data_AF-A0A7J4U1H8-F1
#
_entry.id   AF-A0A7J4U1H8-F1
#
_cell.length_a   1.000
_cell.length_b   1.000
_cell.length_c   1.000
_cell.angle_alpha   90.00
_cell.angle_beta   90.00
_cell.angle_gamma   90.00
#
_symmetry.space_group_name_H-M   'P 1'
#
loop_
_entity.id
_entity.type
_entity.pdbx_description
1 polymer ?
#
loop_
_entity_poly.entity_id
_entity_poly.type
_entity_poly.pdbx_seq_one_letter_code
_entity_poly.pdbx_strand_id
1 'polypeptide(L)' 'MGMDPTLKATLQKQRYHIVGEHGGVKTCHWTKESLLRDRACYKGTFYGVKSHTCMQMSPVVDQCNLACTYCWR' A
#
# COMPACT_ATOMS: atom_id res chain seq x y z
N MET A 1 0.12 -20.31 10.07
CA MET A 1 0.02 -20.63 8.63
C MET A 1 0.45 -19.37 7.93
N GLY A 2 1.63 -19.36 7.30
CA GLY A 2 2.25 -18.13 6.82
C GLY A 2 1.88 -17.80 5.37
N MET A 3 2.09 -16.54 4.96
CA MET A 3 1.97 -16.08 3.57
C MET A 3 2.77 -16.95 2.61
N ASP A 4 2.20 -17.24 1.43
CA ASP A 4 2.87 -17.95 0.34
C ASP A 4 4.23 -17.30 -0.01
N PRO A 5 5.34 -18.07 -0.07
CA PRO A 5 6.68 -17.50 -0.31
C PRO A 5 6.82 -16.77 -1.65
N THR A 6 6.15 -17.25 -2.70
CA THR A 6 6.21 -16.65 -4.04
C THR A 6 5.46 -15.31 -4.07
N LEU A 7 4.29 -15.25 -3.43
CA LEU A 7 3.54 -14.01 -3.23
C LEU A 7 4.35 -13.01 -2.40
N LYS A 8 4.96 -13.46 -1.30
CA LYS A 8 5.81 -12.62 -0.45
C LYS A 8 6.94 -11.97 -1.24
N ALA A 9 7.67 -12.76 -2.05
CA ALA A 9 8.74 -12.25 -2.90
C ALA A 9 8.22 -11.23 -3.93
N THR A 10 7.05 -11.48 -4.51
CA THR A 10 6.39 -10.56 -5.46
C THR A 10 6.02 -9.23 -4.79
N LEU A 11 5.41 -9.27 -3.62
CA LEU A 11 5.04 -8.07 -2.85
C LEU A 11 6.29 -7.26 -2.45
N GLN A 12 7.35 -7.92 -1.99
CA GLN A 12 8.62 -7.25 -1.64
C GLN A 12 9.27 -6.57 -2.85
N LYS A 13 9.26 -7.22 -4.02
CA LYS A 13 9.71 -6.61 -5.29
C LYS A 13 8.91 -5.34 -5.63
N GLN A 14 7.61 -5.32 -5.30
CA GLN A 14 6.74 -4.15 -5.45
C GLN A 14 6.84 -3.12 -4.31
N ARG A 15 7.88 -3.24 -3.46
CA ARG A 15 8.20 -2.35 -2.33
C ARG A 15 7.17 -2.38 -1.20
N TYR A 16 6.45 -3.48 -1.01
CA TYR A 16 5.74 -3.72 0.24
C TYR A 16 6.73 -4.13 1.32
N HIS A 17 6.55 -3.58 2.52
CA HIS A 17 7.17 -4.08 3.75
C HIS A 17 6.14 -4.99 4.44
N ILE A 18 6.50 -6.26 4.64
CA ILE A 18 5.63 -7.25 5.29
C ILE A 18 5.75 -7.08 6.79
N VAL A 19 4.62 -7.01 7.47
CA VAL A 19 4.50 -6.83 8.92
C VAL A 19 3.89 -8.09 9.52
N GLY A 20 4.63 -8.79 10.37
CA GLY A 20 4.21 -10.08 10.92
C GLY A 20 4.06 -11.14 9.82
N GLU A 21 2.99 -11.93 9.91
CA GLU A 21 2.76 -13.06 8.99
C GLU A 21 1.90 -12.71 7.76
N HIS A 22 1.04 -11.69 7.85
CA HIS A 22 -0.03 -11.39 6.89
C HIS A 22 -0.25 -9.89 6.62
N GLY A 23 0.35 -9.01 7.42
CA GLY A 23 0.24 -7.56 7.26
C GLY A 23 1.21 -7.00 6.22
N GLY A 24 0.88 -5.83 5.68
CA GLY A 24 1.75 -5.14 4.73
C GLY A 24 1.57 -3.62 4.74
N VAL A 25 2.69 -2.90 4.64
CA VAL A 25 2.74 -1.43 4.49
C VAL A 25 3.44 -1.11 3.17
N LYS A 26 3.00 -0.06 2.48
CA LYS A 26 3.69 0.47 1.30
C LYS A 26 3.59 1.99 1.30
N THR A 27 4.70 2.67 0.97
CA THR A 27 4.65 4.12 0.79
C THR A 27 3.77 4.46 -0.40
N CYS A 28 2.73 5.27 -0.16
CA CYS A 28 1.87 5.76 -1.21
C CYS A 28 2.69 6.61 -2.20
N HIS A 29 2.38 6.50 -3.50
CA HIS A 29 2.97 7.34 -4.53
C HIS A 29 2.88 8.84 -4.16
N TRP A 30 1.73 9.27 -3.66
CA TRP A 30 1.48 10.66 -3.30
C TRP A 30 2.17 11.12 -2.01
N THR A 31 2.54 10.20 -1.12
CA THR A 31 3.41 10.55 0.02
C THR A 31 4.77 11.01 -0.51
N LYS A 32 5.34 10.28 -1.50
CA LYS A 32 6.61 10.66 -2.14
C LYS A 32 6.49 11.98 -2.90
N GLU A 33 5.42 12.17 -3.69
CA GLU A 33 5.20 13.43 -4.41
C GLU A 33 5.01 14.62 -3.47
N SER A 34 4.30 14.44 -2.35
CA SER A 34 4.13 15.50 -1.35
C SER A 34 5.43 15.89 -0.67
N LEU A 35 6.32 14.92 -0.38
CA LEU A 35 7.61 15.20 0.27
C LEU A 35 8.65 15.82 -0.67
N LEU A 36 8.69 15.38 -1.93
CA LEU A 36 9.76 15.77 -2.86
C LEU A 36 9.38 16.94 -3.77
N ARG A 37 8.09 17.17 -3.99
CA ARG A 37 7.60 18.08 -5.05
C ARG A 37 6.42 18.95 -4.61
N ASP A 38 6.07 18.92 -3.33
CA ASP A 38 4.96 19.70 -2.76
C ASP A 38 3.61 19.49 -3.50
N ARG A 39 3.35 18.24 -3.94
CA ARG A 39 2.10 17.86 -4.63
C ARG A 39 1.20 17.04 -3.71
N ALA A 40 -0.06 17.45 -3.58
CA ALA A 40 -1.07 16.71 -2.81
C ALA A 40 -1.85 15.71 -3.68
N CYS A 41 -2.29 14.59 -3.10
CA CYS A 41 -3.31 13.75 -3.74
C CYS A 41 -4.69 14.41 -3.67
N TYR A 42 -5.66 13.82 -4.38
CA TYR A 42 -7.05 14.29 -4.40
C TYR A 42 -7.67 14.43 -2.99
N LYS A 43 -7.26 13.59 -2.02
CA LYS A 43 -7.75 13.69 -0.62
C LYS A 43 -7.29 14.96 0.08
N GLY A 44 -6.16 15.54 -0.33
CA GLY A 44 -5.71 16.84 0.15
C GLY A 44 -6.64 17.95 -0.32
N THR A 45 -7.04 17.91 -1.59
CA THR A 45 -7.99 18.89 -2.17
C THR A 45 -9.39 18.73 -1.58
N PHE A 46 -9.90 17.50 -1.48
CA PHE A 46 -11.30 17.27 -1.09
C PHE A 46 -11.51 17.31 0.43
N TYR A 47 -10.51 16.89 1.21
CA TYR A 47 -10.68 16.63 2.65
C TYR A 47 -9.58 17.25 3.53
N GLY A 48 -8.65 18.02 2.96
CA GLY A 48 -7.52 18.60 3.72
C GLY A 48 -6.52 17.57 4.25
N VAL A 49 -6.58 16.31 3.78
CA VAL A 49 -5.69 15.23 4.26
C VAL A 49 -4.29 15.39 3.67
N LYS A 50 -3.29 15.51 4.54
CA LYS A 50 -1.89 15.62 4.13
C LYS A 50 -1.33 14.25 3.72
N SER A 51 -0.95 14.12 2.45
CA SER A 51 -0.50 12.83 1.89
C SER A 51 0.81 12.34 2.52
N HIS A 52 1.70 13.25 2.92
CA HIS A 52 2.95 12.91 3.61
C HIS A 52 2.76 12.44 5.07
N THR A 53 1.59 12.63 5.67
CA THR A 53 1.25 12.12 7.01
C THR A 53 0.35 10.88 6.96
N CYS A 54 0.06 10.35 5.76
CA CYS A 54 -0.76 9.16 5.58
C CYS A 54 0.07 7.89 5.67
N MET A 55 -0.47 6.85 6.32
CA MET A 55 0.06 5.49 6.29
C MET A 55 -0.84 4.60 5.42
N GLN A 56 -0.30 4.06 4.32
CA GLN A 56 -1.01 3.09 3.47
C GLN A 56 -0.60 1.66 3.87
N MET A 57 -1.56 0.91 4.40
CA MET A 57 -1.34 -0.45 4.89
C MET A 57 -2.58 -1.33 4.73
N SER A 58 -2.40 -2.64 4.89
CA SER A 58 -3.47 -3.61 5.09
C SER A 58 -3.02 -4.63 6.15
N PRO A 59 -3.88 -5.04 7.09
CA PRO A 59 -3.57 -6.15 7.98
C PRO A 59 -3.62 -7.50 7.26
N VAL A 60 -4.28 -7.59 6.10
CA VAL A 60 -4.45 -8.82 5.31
C VAL A 60 -4.03 -8.57 3.85
N VAL A 61 -2.73 -8.48 3.60
CA VAL A 61 -2.19 -8.14 2.26
C VAL A 61 -2.25 -9.33 1.29
N ASP A 62 -2.32 -10.54 1.81
CA ASP A 62 -2.26 -11.80 1.09
C ASP A 62 -3.63 -12.39 0.74
N GLN A 63 -4.71 -11.98 1.41
CA GLN A 63 -6.03 -12.60 1.27
C GLN A 63 -7.12 -11.61 0.83
N CYS A 64 -8.07 -12.08 0.03
CA CYS A 64 -9.31 -11.40 -0.35
C CYS A 64 -10.32 -12.47 -0.78
N ASN A 65 -11.60 -12.29 -0.47
CA ASN A 65 -12.67 -13.21 -0.86
C ASN A 65 -13.25 -12.91 -2.26
N LEU A 66 -12.65 -11.97 -2.99
CA LEU A 66 -13.06 -11.55 -4.34
C LEU A 66 -11.90 -11.75 -5.33
N ALA A 67 -12.25 -11.96 -6.60
CA ALA A 67 -11.32 -12.12 -7.72
C ALA A 67 -11.63 -11.10 -8.83
N CYS A 68 -11.56 -9.82 -8.48
CA CYS A 68 -11.95 -8.74 -9.39
C CYS A 68 -10.92 -8.58 -10.52
N THR A 69 -11.39 -8.32 -11.74
CA THR A 69 -10.54 -8.15 -12.94
C THR A 69 -9.60 -6.94 -12.90
N TYR A 70 -9.89 -5.97 -12.03
CA TYR A 70 -9.10 -4.74 -11.85
C TYR A 70 -8.16 -4.78 -10.65
N CYS A 71 -8.21 -5.84 -9.83
CA CYS A 71 -7.28 -5.99 -8.73
C CYS A 71 -5.90 -6.37 -9.30
N TRP A 72 -4.85 -5.71 -8.80
CA TRP A 72 -3.46 -5.98 -9.20
C TRP A 72 -2.96 -7.36 -8.77
N ARG A 73 -3.76 -8.06 -7.98
CA ARG A 73 -3.56 -9.42 -7.48
C ARG A 73 -4.90 -10.16 -7.52
#